data_AF-A0A4Q1A629-F1
#
_entry.id   AF-A0A4Q1A629-F1
#
_cell.length_a   1.000
_cell.length_b   1.000
_cell.length_c   1.000
_cell.angle_alpha   90.00
_cell.angle_beta   90.00
_cell.angle_gamma   90.00
#
_symmetry.space_group_name_H-M   'P 1'
#
loop_
_entity.id
_entity.type
_entity.pdbx_description
1 polymer ?
#
loop_
_entity_poly.entity_id
_entity_poly.type
_entity_poly.pdbx_seq_one_letter_code
_entity_poly.pdbx_strand_id
1 'polypeptide(L)'
;MQTLFNNYSSIIVFLHVISAVLWVGGMIAIRFAIHYSIQDIQEPKIKLERTLENLRRFFNMVIPAILIILLTAIIMIIALNLKQSPLHSIAIAKESIWTIMTIVFITIYMKRNKAQKYFDNNDFANCKKQLAPIAKYFIPLNILLGIVAIYLGVTLRGF
;
A
#
# COMPACT_ATOMS: atom_id res chain seq x y z
N MET A 1 -4.92 -24.98 -8.98
CA MET A 1 -3.95 -23.88 -8.73
C MET A 1 -2.60 -24.16 -9.38
N GLN A 2 -1.98 -25.33 -9.16
CA GLN A 2 -0.72 -25.69 -9.83
C GLN A 2 -0.80 -25.67 -11.36
N THR A 3 -1.82 -26.28 -11.97
CA THR A 3 -2.01 -26.26 -13.44
C THR A 3 -2.16 -24.85 -14.00
N LEU A 4 -2.94 -24.00 -13.32
CA LEU A 4 -3.10 -22.59 -13.67
C LEU A 4 -1.78 -21.81 -13.56
N PHE A 5 -1.04 -22.00 -12.48
CA PHE A 5 0.25 -21.33 -12.30
C PHE A 5 1.27 -21.80 -13.35
N ASN A 6 1.37 -23.09 -13.62
CA ASN A 6 2.33 -23.61 -14.59
C ASN A 6 2.08 -23.07 -16.01
N ASN A 7 0.80 -22.89 -16.39
CA ASN A 7 0.44 -22.36 -17.70
C ASN A 7 0.57 -20.83 -17.81
N TYR A 8 0.50 -20.10 -16.68
CA TYR A 8 0.42 -18.65 -16.65
C TYR A 8 1.42 -17.99 -15.67
N SER A 9 2.53 -18.67 -15.36
CA SER A 9 3.47 -18.25 -14.31
C SER A 9 4.01 -16.85 -14.56
N SER A 10 4.45 -16.55 -15.79
CA SER A 10 4.99 -15.25 -16.18
C SER A 10 4.01 -14.10 -15.93
N ILE A 11 2.74 -14.27 -16.31
CA ILE A 11 1.73 -13.20 -16.15
C ILE A 11 1.33 -13.04 -14.68
N ILE A 12 1.21 -14.13 -13.92
CA ILE A 12 0.89 -14.08 -12.48
C ILE A 12 2.00 -13.36 -11.71
N VAL A 13 3.26 -13.73 -11.95
CA VAL A 13 4.42 -13.10 -11.31
C VAL A 13 4.54 -11.63 -11.75
N PHE A 14 4.35 -11.32 -13.03
CA PHE A 14 4.34 -9.95 -13.51
C PHE A 14 3.27 -9.10 -12.80
N LEU A 15 2.03 -9.58 -12.73
CA LEU A 15 0.92 -8.91 -12.04
C LEU A 15 1.21 -8.71 -10.55
N HIS A 16 1.84 -9.69 -9.90
CA HIS A 16 2.27 -9.59 -8.51
C HIS A 16 3.30 -8.46 -8.32
N VAL A 17 4.36 -8.46 -9.14
CA VAL A 17 5.47 -7.51 -9.02
C VAL A 17 5.03 -6.09 -9.39
N ILE A 18 4.31 -5.90 -10.49
CA ILE A 18 3.84 -4.56 -10.88
C ILE A 18 2.89 -3.97 -9.84
N SER A 19 2.06 -4.81 -9.20
CA SER A 19 1.19 -4.36 -8.11
C SER A 19 1.97 -3.92 -6.88
N ALA A 20 3.04 -4.63 -6.52
CA ALA A 20 3.95 -4.23 -5.45
C ALA A 20 4.63 -2.89 -5.76
N VAL A 21 5.10 -2.72 -7.00
CA VAL A 21 5.72 -1.47 -7.49
C VAL A 21 4.74 -0.31 -7.42
N LEU A 22 3.51 -0.48 -7.90
CA LEU A 22 2.48 0.57 -7.86
C LEU A 22 2.12 0.96 -6.43
N TRP A 23 2.03 -0.01 -5.51
CA TRP A 23 1.68 0.28 -4.12
C TRP A 23 2.83 0.97 -3.38
N VAL A 24 4.01 0.35 -3.31
CA VAL A 24 5.15 0.91 -2.56
C VAL A 24 5.70 2.15 -3.24
N GLY A 25 5.88 2.13 -4.57
CA GLY A 25 6.31 3.29 -5.35
C GLY A 25 5.31 4.44 -5.27
N GLY A 26 4.01 4.16 -5.31
CA GLY A 26 2.98 5.18 -5.13
C GLY A 26 3.04 5.85 -3.76
N MET A 27 3.29 5.09 -2.68
CA MET A 27 3.47 5.66 -1.34
C MET A 27 4.71 6.55 -1.26
N ILE A 28 5.82 6.13 -1.87
CA ILE A 28 7.06 6.92 -1.96
C ILE A 28 6.79 8.22 -2.72
N ALA A 29 6.11 8.17 -3.88
CA ALA A 29 5.74 9.36 -4.64
C ALA A 29 4.84 10.31 -3.83
N ILE A 30 3.83 9.78 -3.14
CA ILE A 30 2.97 10.60 -2.25
C ILE A 30 3.79 11.25 -1.14
N ARG A 31 4.74 10.52 -0.55
CA ARG A 31 5.53 11.02 0.59
C ARG A 31 6.60 12.04 0.18
N PHE A 32 7.28 11.85 -0.94
CA PHE A 32 8.45 12.66 -1.30
C PHE A 32 8.17 13.69 -2.38
N ALA A 33 7.28 13.42 -3.33
CA ALA A 33 6.90 14.43 -4.33
C ALA A 33 5.73 15.26 -3.82
N ILE A 34 4.60 14.60 -3.51
CA ILE A 34 3.33 15.30 -3.27
C ILE A 34 3.31 15.97 -1.89
N HIS A 35 3.72 15.29 -0.82
CA HIS A 35 3.62 15.84 0.53
C HIS A 35 4.39 17.17 0.68
N TYR A 36 5.61 17.22 0.14
CA TYR A 36 6.45 18.41 0.20
C TYR A 36 5.94 19.52 -0.71
N SER A 37 5.48 19.21 -1.93
CA SER A 37 4.88 20.23 -2.81
C SER A 37 3.61 20.84 -2.21
N ILE A 38 2.84 20.07 -1.43
CA ILE A 38 1.67 20.57 -0.71
C ILE A 38 2.06 21.45 0.48
N GLN A 39 3.28 21.33 1.03
CA GLN A 39 3.70 22.19 2.13
C GLN A 39 3.82 23.66 1.72
N ASP A 40 4.15 23.93 0.46
CA ASP A 40 4.37 25.27 -0.10
C ASP A 40 3.07 26.06 -0.30
N ILE A 41 1.91 25.40 -0.22
CA ILE A 41 0.60 26.06 -0.31
C ILE A 41 0.35 26.85 0.99
N GLN A 42 0.29 28.17 0.87
CA GLN A 42 0.06 29.09 1.99
C GLN A 42 -1.39 29.06 2.48
N GLU A 43 -2.36 28.98 1.56
CA GLU A 43 -3.77 29.02 1.92
C GLU A 43 -4.21 27.70 2.59
N PRO A 44 -4.60 27.70 3.89
CA PRO A 44 -4.83 26.47 4.63
C PRO A 44 -5.96 25.61 4.08
N LYS A 45 -7.04 26.23 3.57
CA LYS A 45 -8.19 25.52 3.00
C LYS A 45 -7.79 24.75 1.74
N ILE A 46 -7.12 25.43 0.80
CA ILE A 46 -6.62 24.82 -0.44
C ILE A 46 -5.65 23.67 -0.13
N LYS A 47 -4.77 23.87 0.85
CA LYS A 47 -3.81 22.82 1.28
C LYS A 47 -4.52 21.54 1.73
N LEU A 48 -5.56 21.66 2.55
CA LEU A 48 -6.36 20.51 3.01
C LEU A 48 -7.13 19.85 1.86
N GLU A 49 -7.76 20.65 1.00
CA GLU A 49 -8.51 20.17 -0.16
C GLU A 49 -7.62 19.36 -1.12
N ARG A 50 -6.46 19.91 -1.48
CA ARG A 50 -5.49 19.23 -2.34
C ARG A 50 -4.94 17.96 -1.71
N THR A 51 -4.72 17.95 -0.39
CA THR A 51 -4.33 16.73 0.33
C THR A 51 -5.40 15.65 0.22
N LEU A 52 -6.68 16.01 0.44
CA LEU A 52 -7.80 15.07 0.34
C LEU A 52 -7.94 14.51 -1.08
N GLU A 53 -7.85 15.36 -2.10
CA GLU A 53 -7.97 14.95 -3.50
C GLU A 53 -6.81 14.04 -3.94
N ASN A 54 -5.57 14.38 -3.56
CA ASN A 54 -4.41 13.55 -3.85
C ASN A 54 -4.53 12.16 -3.21
N LEU A 55 -4.96 12.09 -1.94
CA LEU A 55 -5.21 10.81 -1.28
C LEU A 55 -6.34 10.01 -1.95
N ARG A 56 -7.39 10.67 -2.44
CA ARG A 56 -8.50 10.00 -3.16
C ARG A 56 -7.99 9.33 -4.44
N ARG A 57 -7.25 10.08 -5.27
CA ARG A 57 -6.67 9.57 -6.52
C ARG A 57 -5.67 8.45 -6.26
N PHE A 58 -4.84 8.62 -5.24
CA PHE A 58 -3.90 7.58 -4.80
C PHE A 58 -4.62 6.28 -4.41
N PHE A 59 -5.69 6.34 -3.59
CA PHE A 59 -6.43 5.14 -3.22
C PHE A 59 -7.12 4.48 -4.41
N ASN A 60 -7.71 5.26 -5.32
CA ASN A 60 -8.34 4.70 -6.53
C ASN A 60 -7.34 3.93 -7.40
N MET A 61 -6.08 4.37 -7.45
CA MET A 61 -5.01 3.67 -8.17
C MET A 61 -4.48 2.45 -7.40
N VAL A 62 -4.29 2.58 -6.07
CA VAL A 62 -3.61 1.56 -5.27
C VAL A 62 -4.53 0.42 -4.83
N ILE A 63 -5.83 0.65 -4.60
CA ILE A 63 -6.77 -0.40 -4.19
C ILE A 63 -6.78 -1.57 -5.20
N PRO A 64 -6.90 -1.35 -6.52
CA PRO A 64 -6.79 -2.42 -7.50
C PRO A 64 -5.46 -3.19 -7.41
N ALA A 65 -4.33 -2.49 -7.22
CA ALA A 65 -3.02 -3.12 -7.04
C ALA A 65 -2.97 -3.99 -5.78
N ILE A 66 -3.53 -3.53 -4.65
CA ILE A 66 -3.62 -4.32 -3.41
C ILE A 66 -4.44 -5.60 -3.62
N LEU A 67 -5.53 -5.55 -4.38
CA LEU A 67 -6.35 -6.73 -4.67
C LEU A 67 -5.62 -7.71 -5.59
N ILE A 68 -4.93 -7.21 -6.62
CA ILE A 68 -4.17 -8.05 -7.56
C ILE A 68 -2.98 -8.71 -6.86
N ILE A 69 -2.21 -7.99 -6.05
CA ILE A 69 -1.07 -8.56 -5.32
C ILE A 69 -1.52 -9.65 -4.34
N LEU A 70 -2.69 -9.45 -3.72
CA LEU A 70 -3.33 -10.43 -2.83
C LEU A 70 -3.67 -11.74 -3.54
N LEU A 71 -4.41 -11.63 -4.64
CA LEU A 71 -4.85 -12.78 -5.42
C LEU A 71 -3.65 -13.58 -5.95
N THR A 72 -2.68 -12.87 -6.51
CA THR A 72 -1.45 -13.47 -7.04
C THR A 72 -0.58 -14.09 -5.94
N ALA A 73 -0.50 -13.49 -4.75
CA ALA A 73 0.21 -14.07 -3.61
C ALA A 73 -0.39 -15.43 -3.21
N ILE A 74 -1.71 -15.50 -3.05
CA ILE A 74 -2.42 -16.75 -2.70
C ILE A 74 -2.16 -17.82 -3.77
N ILE A 75 -2.24 -17.46 -5.05
CA ILE A 75 -1.93 -18.39 -6.15
C ILE A 75 -0.51 -18.95 -6.01
N MET A 76 0.48 -18.09 -5.80
CA MET A 76 1.89 -18.49 -5.73
C MET A 76 2.19 -19.35 -4.49
N ILE A 77 1.65 -19.00 -3.31
CA ILE A 77 1.87 -19.77 -2.07
C ILE A 77 1.36 -21.20 -2.22
N ILE A 78 0.18 -21.38 -2.81
CA ILE A 78 -0.43 -22.70 -3.02
C ILE A 78 0.30 -23.46 -4.13
N ALA A 79 0.63 -22.79 -5.24
CA ALA A 79 1.24 -23.46 -6.40
C ALA A 79 2.66 -23.95 -6.13
N LEU A 80 3.46 -23.16 -5.41
CA LEU A 80 4.87 -23.43 -5.09
C LEU A 80 5.05 -24.31 -3.86
N ASN A 81 3.97 -24.75 -3.20
CA ASN A 81 4.02 -25.56 -1.97
C ASN A 81 4.95 -24.98 -0.88
N LEU A 82 5.01 -23.65 -0.75
CA LEU A 82 5.95 -22.96 0.16
C LEU A 82 5.84 -23.39 1.62
N LYS A 83 4.69 -23.95 2.03
CA LYS A 83 4.46 -24.53 3.36
C LYS A 83 5.37 -25.70 3.70
N GLN A 84 5.86 -26.44 2.70
CA GLN A 84 6.73 -27.60 2.89
C GLN A 84 8.20 -27.29 2.57
N SER A 85 8.49 -26.03 2.22
CA SER A 85 9.85 -25.59 1.86
C SER A 85 10.64 -25.11 3.09
N PRO A 86 11.98 -25.17 3.07
CA PRO A 86 12.82 -24.56 4.10
C PRO A 86 12.63 -23.03 4.21
N LEU A 87 12.02 -22.40 3.20
CA LEU A 87 11.72 -20.98 3.16
C LEU A 87 10.35 -20.62 3.77
N HIS A 88 9.64 -21.58 4.36
CA HIS A 88 8.31 -21.35 4.93
C HIS A 88 8.30 -20.21 5.96
N SER A 89 9.34 -20.11 6.79
CA SER A 89 9.49 -19.01 7.77
C SER A 89 9.56 -17.64 7.12
N ILE A 90 10.23 -17.52 5.96
CA ILE A 90 10.31 -16.26 5.20
C ILE A 90 8.95 -15.91 4.59
N ALA A 91 8.24 -16.92 4.06
CA ALA A 91 6.88 -16.72 3.55
C ALA A 91 5.92 -16.22 4.64
N ILE A 92 5.93 -16.82 5.82
CA ILE A 92 5.11 -16.39 6.97
C ILE A 92 5.49 -14.97 7.42
N ALA A 93 6.80 -14.66 7.50
CA ALA A 93 7.26 -13.32 7.86
C ALA A 93 6.73 -12.26 6.87
N LYS A 94 6.81 -12.56 5.56
CA LYS A 94 6.28 -11.68 4.50
C LYS A 94 4.76 -11.51 4.62
N GLU A 95 4.02 -12.58 4.87
CA GLU A 95 2.55 -12.53 5.07
C GLU A 95 2.17 -11.70 6.30
N SER A 96 2.95 -11.79 7.38
CA SER A 96 2.74 -11.02 8.60
C SER A 96 2.94 -9.53 8.35
N ILE A 97 4.04 -9.15 7.67
CA ILE A 97 4.29 -7.76 7.27
C ILE A 97 3.16 -7.25 6.39
N TRP A 98 2.75 -8.03 5.39
CA TRP A 98 1.68 -7.65 4.48
C TRP A 98 0.34 -7.45 5.20
N THR A 99 0.03 -8.27 6.20
CA THR A 99 -1.17 -8.12 7.04
C THR A 99 -1.13 -6.79 7.81
N ILE A 100 0.01 -6.47 8.43
CA ILE A 100 0.21 -5.21 9.15
C ILE A 100 0.05 -4.02 8.19
N MET A 101 0.66 -4.09 7.00
CA MET A 101 0.55 -3.05 5.98
C MET A 101 -0.91 -2.80 5.56
N THR A 102 -1.69 -3.87 5.42
CA THR A 102 -3.11 -3.79 5.07
C THR A 102 -3.92 -3.12 6.18
N ILE A 103 -3.67 -3.45 7.45
CA ILE A 103 -4.30 -2.79 8.60
C ILE A 103 -3.97 -1.29 8.64
N VAL A 104 -2.70 -0.94 8.39
CA VAL A 104 -2.25 0.45 8.30
C VAL A 104 -2.97 1.17 7.16
N PHE A 105 -3.09 0.54 5.98
CA PHE A 105 -3.81 1.09 4.84
C PHE A 105 -5.30 1.32 5.13
N ILE A 106 -5.99 0.35 5.73
CA ILE A 106 -7.39 0.48 6.14
C ILE A 106 -7.55 1.66 7.12
N THR A 107 -6.64 1.79 8.09
CA THR A 107 -6.63 2.89 9.04
C THR A 107 -6.46 4.25 8.35
N ILE A 108 -5.54 4.34 7.37
CA ILE A 108 -5.35 5.53 6.54
C ILE A 108 -6.64 5.87 5.78
N TYR A 109 -7.26 4.89 5.12
CA TYR A 109 -8.48 5.06 4.33
C TYR A 109 -9.64 5.58 5.19
N MET A 110 -9.86 5.00 6.37
CA MET A 110 -10.86 5.45 7.33
C MET A 110 -10.59 6.89 7.80
N LYS A 111 -9.33 7.23 8.11
CA LYS A 111 -8.96 8.58 8.54
C LYS A 111 -9.19 9.61 7.45
N ARG A 112 -8.84 9.31 6.20
CA ARG A 112 -9.12 10.20 5.06
C ARG A 112 -10.62 10.42 4.87
N ASN A 113 -11.44 9.38 5.00
CA ASN A 113 -12.89 9.51 4.88
C ASN A 113 -13.50 10.34 6.02
N LYS A 114 -13.00 10.18 7.25
CA LYS A 114 -13.36 11.07 8.36
C LYS A 114 -12.93 12.53 8.09
N ALA A 115 -11.71 12.72 7.59
CA ALA A 115 -11.20 14.04 7.24
C ALA A 115 -12.03 14.75 6.15
N GLN A 116 -12.49 14.00 5.15
CA GLN A 116 -13.40 14.52 4.12
C GLN A 116 -14.69 15.05 4.74
N LYS A 117 -15.34 14.26 5.62
CA LYS A 117 -16.58 14.69 6.30
C LYS A 117 -16.39 15.98 7.11
N TYR A 118 -15.26 16.13 7.80
CA TYR A 118 -14.96 17.37 8.51
C TYR A 118 -14.74 18.55 7.55
N PHE A 119 -14.05 18.32 6.43
CA PHE A 119 -13.84 19.35 5.42
C PHE A 119 -15.15 19.83 4.80
N ASP A 120 -16.05 18.92 4.45
CA ASP A 120 -17.36 19.23 3.86
C ASP A 120 -18.25 20.03 4.84
N ASN A 121 -18.07 19.82 6.14
CA ASN A 121 -18.74 20.58 7.21
C ASN A 121 -17.99 21.86 7.63
N ASN A 122 -16.97 22.29 6.89
CA ASN A 122 -16.11 23.44 7.20
C ASN A 122 -15.34 23.35 8.55
N ASP A 123 -15.21 22.16 9.13
CA ASP A 123 -14.41 21.90 10.33
C ASP A 123 -12.95 21.57 9.94
N PHE A 124 -12.21 22.61 9.55
CA PHE A 124 -10.84 22.46 9.07
C PHE A 124 -9.86 22.01 10.16
N ALA A 125 -10.14 22.32 11.42
CA ALA A 125 -9.30 21.94 12.55
C ALA A 125 -9.30 20.41 12.74
N ASN A 126 -10.47 19.78 12.79
CA ASN A 126 -10.56 18.32 12.90
C ASN A 126 -10.17 17.61 11.60
N CYS A 127 -10.41 18.22 10.44
CA CYS A 127 -9.88 17.73 9.16
C CYS A 127 -8.34 17.58 9.22
N LYS A 128 -7.63 18.66 9.60
CA LYS A 128 -6.17 18.65 9.75
C LYS A 128 -5.71 17.59 10.76
N LYS A 129 -6.39 17.46 11.90
CA LYS A 129 -6.06 16.44 12.92
C LYS A 129 -6.15 15.00 12.37
N GLN A 130 -7.12 14.71 11.49
CA GLN A 130 -7.23 13.38 10.88
C GLN A 130 -6.17 13.13 9.80
N LEU A 131 -5.78 14.16 9.03
CA LEU A 131 -4.79 14.05 7.96
C LEU A 131 -3.35 14.01 8.46
N ALA A 132 -3.01 14.76 9.51
CA ALA A 132 -1.65 14.86 10.06
C ALA A 132 -0.97 13.50 10.33
N PRO A 133 -1.60 12.51 11.01
CA PRO A 133 -0.95 11.23 11.27
C PRO A 133 -0.74 10.37 10.01
N ILE A 134 -1.54 10.57 8.96
CA ILE A 134 -1.39 9.84 7.68
C ILE A 134 0.00 10.13 7.09
N ALA A 135 0.29 11.41 6.89
CA ALA A 135 1.58 11.82 6.35
C ALA A 135 2.72 11.56 7.34
N LYS A 136 2.52 11.86 8.64
CA LYS A 136 3.61 11.82 9.64
C LYS A 136 4.06 10.40 10.00
N TYR A 137 3.14 9.45 10.15
CA TYR A 137 3.44 8.14 10.72
C TYR A 137 3.04 7.00 9.80
N PHE A 138 1.78 6.97 9.33
CA PHE A 138 1.25 5.77 8.67
C PHE A 138 1.89 5.53 7.30
N ILE A 139 2.02 6.54 6.45
CA ILE A 139 2.67 6.38 5.14
C ILE A 139 4.15 5.97 5.29
N PRO A 140 4.99 6.66 6.09
CA PRO A 140 6.37 6.24 6.30
C PRO A 140 6.53 4.82 6.84
N LEU A 141 5.71 4.45 7.84
CA LEU A 141 5.69 3.09 8.36
C LEU A 141 5.38 2.08 7.26
N ASN A 142 4.36 2.35 6.45
CA ASN A 142 3.93 1.45 5.40
C ASN A 142 4.96 1.34 4.26
N ILE A 143 5.71 2.42 3.97
CA ILE A 143 6.86 2.39 3.05
C ILE A 143 7.95 1.48 3.58
N LEU A 144 8.34 1.63 4.85
CA LEU A 144 9.39 0.81 5.47
C LEU A 144 9.02 -0.68 5.43
N LEU A 145 7.81 -1.01 5.87
CA LEU A 145 7.28 -2.36 5.80
C LEU A 145 7.26 -2.89 4.36
N GLY A 146 6.84 -2.06 3.39
CA GLY A 146 6.81 -2.41 1.97
C GLY A 146 8.19 -2.73 1.39
N ILE A 147 9.21 -1.94 1.74
CA ILE A 147 10.60 -2.19 1.30
C ILE A 147 11.11 -3.52 1.88
N VAL A 148 10.88 -3.77 3.17
CA VAL A 148 11.24 -5.05 3.81
C VAL A 148 10.50 -6.22 3.15
N ALA A 149 9.20 -6.08 2.88
CA ALA A 149 8.40 -7.11 2.22
C ALA A 149 8.89 -7.41 0.79
N ILE A 150 9.32 -6.38 0.04
CA ILE A 150 9.93 -6.55 -1.28
C ILE A 150 11.26 -7.30 -1.16
N TYR A 151 12.12 -6.93 -0.21
CA TYR A 151 13.39 -7.62 0.03
C TYR A 151 13.17 -9.11 0.34
N LEU A 152 12.25 -9.44 1.26
CA LEU A 152 11.88 -10.83 1.54
C LEU A 152 11.31 -11.53 0.30
N GLY A 153 10.52 -10.83 -0.51
CA GLY A 153 10.04 -11.33 -1.79
C GLY A 153 11.17 -11.70 -2.77
N VAL A 154 12.24 -10.92 -2.81
CA VAL A 154 13.44 -11.23 -3.61
C VAL A 154 14.14 -12.49 -3.10
N THR A 155 14.21 -12.69 -1.78
CA THR A 155 14.81 -13.91 -1.21
C THR A 155 14.02 -15.18 -1.50
N LEU A 156 12.73 -15.05 -1.82
CA LEU A 156 11.87 -16.16 -2.25
C LEU A 156 11.98 -16.45 -3.76
N ARG A 157 12.76 -15.67 -4.52
CA ARG A 157 12.96 -15.86 -5.96
C ARG A 157 13.91 -17.05 -6.20
N GLY A 158 13.54 -17.97 -7.09
CA GLY A 158 14.34 -19.14 -7.43
C GLY A 158 13.78 -20.47 -6.91
N PHE A 159 12.57 -20.45 -6.35
CA PHE A 159 11.69 -21.61 -6.13
C PHE A 159 10.51 -21.58 -7.10
#